data_AF-A0A9E0Q0M3-F1
#
_entry.id   AF-A0A9E0Q0M3-F1
#
_cell.length_a   1.000
_cell.length_b   1.000
_cell.length_c   1.000
_cell.angle_alpha   90.00
_cell.angle_beta   90.00
_cell.angle_gamma   90.00
#
_symmetry.space_group_name_H-M   'P 1'
#
loop_
_entity.id
_entity.type
_entity.pdbx_description
1 polymer ?
#
loop_
_entity_poly.entity_id
_entity_poly.type
_entity_poly.pdbx_seq_one_letter_code
_entity_poly.pdbx_strand_id
1 'polypeptide(L)'
;GLALALDVFGAASGLGAAGQWSRIGVGVGFALMAAATFGAALVFTQHEAADIDGRVRTATTLGLAGLVGLASVGVQGGFHLPDAAAGWWGLAALTVLYGTAFTIMFTVLPRLGVVGNSAIMNVEPVFALILAWLILGQAIAPVQIAGALLVVGAVMVLGLRRRT
;
A
#
# COMPACT_ATOMS: atom_id res chain seq x y z
N GLY A 1 4.59 -14.26 -9.31
CA GLY A 1 4.76 -12.80 -9.19
C GLY A 1 5.46 -12.45 -7.89
N LEU A 2 4.73 -12.34 -6.79
CA LEU A 2 5.26 -11.92 -5.48
C LEU A 2 6.41 -12.79 -4.96
N ALA A 3 6.32 -14.12 -5.09
CA ALA A 3 7.39 -15.03 -4.67
C ALA A 3 8.71 -14.84 -5.46
N LEU A 4 8.63 -14.34 -6.70
CA LEU A 4 9.80 -13.99 -7.51
C LEU A 4 10.31 -12.59 -7.16
N ALA A 5 9.41 -11.63 -6.90
CA ALA A 5 9.77 -10.27 -6.48
C ALA A 5 10.45 -10.24 -5.09
N LEU A 6 10.09 -11.17 -4.20
CA LEU A 6 10.69 -11.31 -2.87
C LEU A 6 11.95 -12.20 -2.85
N ASP A 7 12.36 -12.75 -4.00
CA ASP A 7 13.47 -13.71 -4.11
C ASP A 7 13.34 -14.84 -3.07
N VAL A 8 12.18 -15.49 -2.97
CA VAL A 8 11.86 -16.47 -1.91
C VAL A 8 12.87 -17.63 -1.82
N PHE A 9 13.59 -17.91 -2.91
CA PHE A 9 14.62 -18.94 -2.98
C PHE A 9 16.04 -18.43 -2.65
N GLY A 10 16.21 -17.14 -2.41
CA GLY A 10 17.50 -16.52 -2.09
C GLY A 10 18.51 -16.57 -3.25
N ALA A 11 18.03 -16.73 -4.48
CA ALA A 11 18.85 -16.97 -5.66
C ALA A 11 19.53 -15.69 -6.16
N ALA A 12 18.87 -14.55 -6.01
CA ALA A 12 19.42 -13.23 -6.38
C ALA A 12 20.27 -12.62 -5.25
N SER A 13 19.97 -12.96 -3.99
CA SER A 13 20.66 -12.47 -2.80
C SER A 13 21.92 -13.26 -2.43
N GLY A 14 22.13 -14.45 -3.01
CA GLY A 14 23.29 -15.31 -2.74
C GLY A 14 23.28 -15.98 -1.35
N LEU A 15 22.20 -15.81 -0.58
CA LEU A 15 22.06 -16.29 0.80
C LEU A 15 21.45 -17.70 0.90
N GLY A 16 20.91 -18.22 -0.21
CA GLY A 16 20.09 -19.44 -0.23
C GLY A 16 18.74 -19.25 0.45
N ALA A 17 17.81 -20.17 0.23
CA ALA A 17 16.42 -20.03 0.68
C ALA A 17 16.30 -19.82 2.20
N ALA A 18 17.01 -20.61 3.01
CA ALA A 18 16.96 -20.47 4.47
C ALA A 18 17.48 -19.12 4.98
N GLY A 19 18.56 -18.60 4.38
CA GLY A 19 19.15 -17.30 4.76
C GLY A 19 18.31 -16.10 4.33
N GLN A 20 17.56 -16.22 3.25
CA GLN A 20 16.64 -15.17 2.82
C GLN A 20 15.37 -15.17 3.68
N TRP A 21 14.79 -16.34 3.97
CA TRP A 21 13.59 -16.46 4.81
C TRP A 21 13.81 -15.97 6.24
N SER A 22 15.02 -16.07 6.80
CA SER A 22 15.32 -15.48 8.11
C SER A 22 15.25 -13.95 8.11
N ARG A 23 15.48 -13.29 6.97
CA ARG A 23 15.39 -11.83 6.81
C ARG A 23 13.98 -11.36 6.48
N ILE A 24 13.28 -12.06 5.58
CA ILE A 24 11.98 -11.60 5.05
C ILE A 24 10.77 -12.23 5.76
N GLY A 25 10.95 -13.39 6.41
CA GLY A 25 9.83 -14.24 6.84
C GLY A 25 8.87 -13.56 7.81
N VAL A 26 9.41 -12.77 8.76
CA VAL A 26 8.58 -11.99 9.70
C VAL A 26 7.75 -10.93 8.95
N GLY A 27 8.37 -10.22 8.00
CA GLY A 27 7.67 -9.24 7.16
C GLY A 27 6.60 -9.87 6.28
N VAL A 28 6.86 -11.04 5.71
CA VAL A 28 5.86 -11.82 4.94
C VAL A 28 4.69 -12.24 5.83
N GLY A 29 4.97 -12.70 7.06
CA GLY A 29 3.94 -13.01 8.05
C GLY A 29 3.04 -11.81 8.36
N PHE A 30 3.64 -10.64 8.61
CA PHE A 30 2.89 -9.40 8.81
C PHE A 30 2.06 -9.00 7.59
N ALA A 31 2.62 -9.13 6.37
CA ALA A 31 1.90 -8.81 5.15
C ALA A 31 0.68 -9.74 4.94
N LEU A 32 0.81 -11.03 5.21
CA LEU A 32 -0.28 -12.00 5.11
C LEU A 32 -1.37 -11.73 6.15
N MET A 33 -0.99 -11.44 7.39
CA MET A 33 -1.94 -11.07 8.45
C MET A 33 -2.67 -9.77 8.09
N ALA A 34 -1.94 -8.75 7.64
CA ALA A 34 -2.53 -7.48 7.20
C ALA A 34 -3.51 -7.69 6.03
N ALA A 35 -3.15 -8.51 5.04
CA ALA A 35 -4.03 -8.82 3.91
C ALA A 35 -5.29 -9.59 4.35
N ALA A 36 -5.16 -10.56 5.26
CA ALA A 36 -6.29 -11.31 5.80
C ALA A 36 -7.25 -10.41 6.60
N THR A 37 -6.71 -9.56 7.49
CA THR A 37 -7.50 -8.60 8.27
C THR A 37 -8.17 -7.56 7.37
N PHE A 38 -7.46 -7.04 6.38
CA PHE A 38 -8.03 -6.06 5.43
C PHE A 38 -9.13 -6.70 4.57
N GLY A 39 -8.91 -7.92 4.08
CA GLY A 39 -9.91 -8.68 3.34
C GLY A 39 -11.16 -8.95 4.17
N ALA A 40 -11.00 -9.40 5.42
CA ALA A 40 -12.12 -9.58 6.34
C ALA A 40 -12.87 -8.26 6.59
N ALA A 41 -12.16 -7.16 6.83
CA ALA A 41 -12.75 -5.85 7.03
C ALA A 41 -13.57 -5.41 5.80
N LEU A 42 -13.07 -5.62 4.58
CA LEU A 42 -13.83 -5.34 3.35
C LEU A 42 -15.10 -6.18 3.26
N VAL A 43 -15.02 -7.49 3.55
CA VAL A 43 -16.19 -8.39 3.52
C VAL A 43 -17.24 -7.94 4.54
N PHE A 44 -16.84 -7.69 5.80
CA PHE A 44 -17.77 -7.21 6.83
C PHE A 44 -18.38 -5.85 6.46
N THR A 45 -17.58 -4.93 5.95
CA THR A 45 -18.07 -3.60 5.56
C THR A 45 -19.05 -3.68 4.39
N GLN A 46 -18.86 -4.63 3.46
CA GLN A 46 -19.76 -4.87 2.34
C GLN A 46 -21.08 -5.55 2.77
N HIS A 47 -21.06 -6.40 3.80
CA HIS A 47 -22.27 -7.13 4.23
C HIS A 47 -23.08 -6.35 5.28
N GLU A 48 -22.42 -5.71 6.25
CA GLU A 48 -23.09 -5.13 7.43
C GLU A 48 -23.21 -3.60 7.37
N ALA A 49 -22.36 -2.95 6.57
CA ALA A 49 -22.27 -1.49 6.50
C ALA A 49 -22.57 -0.93 5.09
N ALA A 50 -23.23 -1.73 4.23
CA ALA A 50 -23.64 -1.30 2.90
C ALA A 50 -24.64 -0.13 2.96
N ASP A 51 -25.56 -0.16 3.93
CA ASP A 51 -26.64 0.82 4.09
C ASP A 51 -26.24 2.03 4.94
N ILE A 52 -25.02 2.05 5.49
CA ILE A 52 -24.51 3.17 6.29
C ILE A 52 -23.95 4.26 5.35
N ASP A 53 -24.29 5.51 5.63
CA ASP A 53 -23.75 6.67 4.91
C ASP A 53 -22.22 6.61 4.83
N GLY A 54 -21.69 6.77 3.60
CA GLY A 54 -20.27 6.67 3.33
C GLY A 54 -19.42 7.66 4.12
N ARG A 55 -19.95 8.84 4.47
CA ARG A 55 -19.26 9.84 5.29
C ARG A 55 -19.05 9.33 6.71
N VAL A 56 -20.07 8.70 7.29
CA VAL A 56 -20.00 8.12 8.64
C VAL A 56 -19.01 6.96 8.66
N ARG A 57 -19.04 6.09 7.64
CA ARG A 57 -18.04 5.03 7.50
C ARG A 57 -16.62 5.58 7.42
N THR A 58 -16.36 6.55 6.55
CA THR A 58 -15.02 7.15 6.41
C THR A 58 -14.59 7.85 7.70
N ALA A 59 -15.47 8.62 8.34
CA ALA A 59 -15.17 9.31 9.59
C ALA A 59 -14.82 8.32 10.72
N THR A 60 -15.62 7.27 10.89
CA THR A 60 -15.38 6.24 11.92
C THR A 60 -14.10 5.46 11.66
N THR A 61 -13.84 5.05 10.42
CA THR A 61 -12.61 4.30 10.08
C THR A 61 -11.37 5.15 10.27
N LEU A 62 -11.37 6.42 9.83
CA LEU A 62 -10.26 7.35 10.04
C LEU A 62 -10.09 7.69 11.53
N GLY A 63 -11.18 7.85 12.28
CA GLY A 63 -11.17 8.07 13.72
C GLY A 63 -10.54 6.91 14.48
N LEU A 64 -10.95 5.67 14.17
CA LEU A 64 -10.35 4.46 14.74
C LEU A 64 -8.87 4.34 14.37
N ALA A 65 -8.50 4.61 13.12
CA ALA A 65 -7.09 4.60 12.71
C ALA A 65 -6.27 5.64 13.52
N GLY A 66 -6.82 6.83 13.76
CA GLY A 66 -6.21 7.85 14.61
C GLY A 66 -6.05 7.39 16.06
N LEU A 67 -7.08 6.78 16.65
CA LEU A 67 -7.02 6.22 18.00
C LEU A 67 -5.99 5.10 18.14
N VAL A 68 -5.92 4.19 17.16
CA VAL A 68 -4.90 3.12 17.13
C VAL A 68 -3.49 3.71 17.01
N GLY A 69 -3.33 4.76 16.20
CA GLY A 69 -2.08 5.52 16.10
C GLY A 69 -1.67 6.13 17.44
N LEU A 70 -2.59 6.81 18.13
CA LEU A 70 -2.34 7.40 19.45
C LEU A 70 -2.05 6.34 20.53
N ALA A 71 -2.76 5.23 20.52
CA ALA A 71 -2.48 4.11 21.42
C ALA A 71 -1.07 3.54 21.16
N SER A 72 -0.68 3.43 19.89
CA SER A 72 0.65 2.97 19.47
C SER A 72 1.75 3.93 19.93
N VAL A 73 1.52 5.24 19.91
CA VAL A 73 2.42 6.26 20.50
C VAL A 73 2.60 6.00 22.01
N GLY A 74 1.52 5.72 22.74
CA GLY A 74 1.58 5.41 24.16
C GLY A 74 2.39 4.13 24.46
N VAL A 75 2.19 3.07 23.68
CA VAL A 75 2.90 1.79 23.84
C VAL A 75 4.38 1.89 23.47
N GLN A 76 4.74 2.75 22.52
CA GLN A 76 6.12 2.91 22.04
C GLN A 76 6.97 3.90 22.85
N GLY A 77 6.42 4.49 23.93
CA GLY A 77 7.17 5.39 24.82
C GLY A 77 7.02 6.88 24.50
N GLY A 78 6.07 7.27 23.65
CA GLY A 78 5.74 8.66 23.35
C GLY A 78 5.93 9.03 21.89
N PHE A 79 5.81 10.33 21.59
CA PHE A 79 5.97 10.84 20.23
C PHE A 79 7.45 10.83 19.83
N HIS A 80 7.80 10.01 18.84
CA HIS A 80 9.12 10.00 18.25
C HIS A 80 9.13 11.00 17.08
N LEU A 81 9.52 12.24 17.37
CA LEU A 81 9.65 13.28 16.36
C LEU A 81 10.93 13.08 15.52
N PRO A 82 11.00 13.61 14.30
CA PRO A 82 12.21 13.48 13.49
C PRO A 82 13.40 14.22 14.12
N ASP A 83 14.47 13.48 14.40
CA ASP A 83 15.73 14.04 14.93
C ASP A 83 16.61 14.68 13.84
N ALA A 84 16.27 14.50 12.57
CA ALA A 84 17.04 14.98 11.42
C ALA A 84 16.20 15.89 10.50
N ALA A 85 16.86 16.89 9.89
CA ALA A 85 16.21 17.82 8.95
C ALA A 85 15.54 17.12 7.77
N ALA A 86 16.11 16.01 7.28
CA ALA A 86 15.50 15.21 6.22
C ALA A 86 14.15 14.62 6.63
N GLY A 87 13.99 14.22 7.90
CA GLY A 87 12.71 13.70 8.40
C GLY A 87 11.63 14.77 8.49
N TRP A 88 11.99 16.01 8.80
CA TRP A 88 11.07 17.16 8.76
C TRP A 88 10.61 17.49 7.34
N TRP A 89 11.53 17.50 6.37
CA TRP A 89 11.16 17.66 4.96
C TRP A 89 10.30 16.50 4.46
N GLY A 90 10.59 15.27 4.88
CA GLY A 90 9.76 14.11 4.59
C GLY A 90 8.35 14.25 5.16
N LEU A 91 8.20 14.74 6.39
CA LEU A 91 6.91 14.97 7.03
C LEU A 91 6.14 16.10 6.33
N ALA A 92 6.79 17.22 6.01
CA ALA A 92 6.18 18.33 5.28
C ALA A 92 5.71 17.90 3.87
N ALA A 93 6.57 17.18 3.14
CA ALA A 93 6.23 16.63 1.83
C ALA A 93 5.06 15.64 1.92
N LEU A 94 5.07 14.75 2.92
CA LEU A 94 3.97 13.83 3.18
C LEU A 94 2.67 14.61 3.40
N THR A 95 2.63 15.57 4.33
CA THR A 95 1.43 16.35 4.62
C THR A 95 0.89 17.07 3.38
N VAL A 96 1.76 17.73 2.61
CA VAL A 96 1.36 18.47 1.41
C VAL A 96 0.87 17.53 0.30
N LEU A 97 1.64 16.48 -0.02
CA LEU A 97 1.29 15.54 -1.09
C LEU A 97 0.02 14.76 -0.76
N TYR A 98 -0.09 14.21 0.45
CA TYR A 98 -1.27 13.45 0.87
C TYR A 98 -2.51 14.33 0.99
N GLY A 99 -2.38 15.53 1.59
CA GLY A 99 -3.49 16.48 1.71
C GLY A 99 -4.01 16.92 0.35
N THR A 100 -3.10 17.20 -0.59
CA THR A 100 -3.46 17.56 -1.97
C THR A 100 -4.13 16.39 -2.70
N ALA A 101 -3.57 15.17 -2.59
CA ALA A 101 -4.12 13.97 -3.22
C ALA A 101 -5.54 13.66 -2.72
N PHE A 102 -5.79 13.72 -1.41
CA PHE A 102 -7.12 13.52 -0.84
C PHE A 102 -8.10 14.61 -1.27
N THR A 103 -7.66 15.87 -1.31
CA THR A 103 -8.50 16.98 -1.79
C THR A 103 -8.90 16.78 -3.26
N ILE A 104 -7.95 16.40 -4.11
CA ILE A 104 -8.20 16.05 -5.52
C ILE A 104 -9.16 14.87 -5.60
N MET A 105 -8.97 13.82 -4.80
CA MET A 105 -9.87 12.67 -4.77
C MET A 105 -11.31 13.11 -4.47
N PHE A 106 -11.56 13.97 -3.49
CA PHE A 106 -12.92 14.42 -3.18
C PHE A 106 -13.51 15.44 -4.18
N THR A 107 -12.68 16.23 -4.85
CA THR A 107 -13.15 17.29 -5.78
C THR A 107 -13.26 16.83 -7.23
N VAL A 108 -12.35 15.97 -7.68
CA VAL A 108 -12.18 15.56 -9.07
C VAL A 108 -12.84 14.20 -9.34
N LEU A 109 -12.79 13.24 -8.39
CA LEU A 109 -13.37 11.91 -8.59
C LEU A 109 -14.89 11.93 -8.86
N PRO A 110 -15.70 12.77 -8.18
CA PRO A 110 -17.12 12.90 -8.51
C PRO A 110 -17.39 13.49 -9.90
N ARG A 111 -16.45 14.31 -10.42
CA ARG A 111 -16.60 15.03 -11.70
C ARG A 111 -16.14 14.20 -12.89
N LEU A 112 -15.17 13.33 -12.72
CA LEU A 112 -14.60 12.54 -13.80
C LEU A 112 -15.42 11.26 -14.12
N GLY A 113 -16.45 10.92 -13.33
CA GLY A 113 -17.27 9.72 -13.55
C GLY A 113 -16.47 8.41 -13.50
N VAL A 114 -15.25 8.41 -12.94
CA VAL A 114 -14.27 7.29 -12.99
C VAL A 114 -14.60 6.15 -12.04
N VAL A 115 -15.84 6.05 -11.57
CA VAL A 115 -16.31 4.88 -10.83
C VAL A 115 -16.26 3.60 -11.72
N GLY A 116 -15.98 3.75 -13.02
CA GLY A 116 -15.91 2.62 -13.98
C GLY A 116 -14.57 2.32 -14.66
N ASN A 117 -13.49 3.10 -14.50
CA ASN A 117 -12.24 2.83 -15.24
C ASN A 117 -11.16 2.20 -14.35
N SER A 118 -11.23 0.87 -14.21
CA SER A 118 -10.25 0.05 -13.48
C SER A 118 -8.79 0.32 -13.89
N ALA A 119 -8.52 0.87 -15.07
CA ALA A 119 -7.16 1.20 -15.50
C ALA A 119 -6.51 2.26 -14.61
N ILE A 120 -7.24 3.30 -14.18
CA ILE A 120 -6.68 4.41 -13.38
C ILE A 120 -6.33 3.96 -11.96
N MET A 121 -7.12 3.06 -11.37
CA MET A 121 -6.91 2.53 -10.02
C MET A 121 -5.67 1.65 -9.90
N ASN A 122 -5.12 1.20 -11.03
CA ASN A 122 -4.06 0.21 -11.10
C ASN A 122 -2.71 0.78 -11.56
N VAL A 123 -2.67 2.10 -11.73
CA VAL A 123 -1.46 2.85 -12.10
C VAL A 123 -0.58 3.11 -10.87
N GLU A 124 -1.16 3.11 -9.67
CA GLU A 124 -0.47 3.36 -8.40
C GLU A 124 0.77 2.47 -8.18
N PRO A 125 0.72 1.13 -8.35
CA PRO A 125 1.89 0.29 -8.12
C PRO A 125 3.06 0.60 -9.06
N VAL A 126 2.78 1.04 -10.29
CA VAL A 126 3.79 1.37 -11.30
C VAL A 126 4.53 2.64 -10.88
N PHE A 127 3.79 3.69 -10.49
CA PHE A 127 4.40 4.94 -10.01
C PHE A 127 5.17 4.72 -8.72
N ALA A 128 4.64 3.93 -7.78
CA ALA A 128 5.34 3.60 -6.54
C ALA A 128 6.69 2.91 -6.81
N LEU A 129 6.75 1.97 -7.76
CA LEU A 129 7.98 1.30 -8.14
C LEU A 129 9.01 2.26 -8.76
N ILE A 130 8.57 3.13 -9.67
CA ILE A 130 9.45 4.12 -10.32
C ILE A 130 10.01 5.11 -9.28
N LEU A 131 9.17 5.60 -8.37
CA LEU A 131 9.58 6.52 -7.31
C LEU A 131 10.52 5.84 -6.31
N ALA A 132 10.27 4.58 -5.94
CA ALA A 132 11.18 3.81 -5.08
C ALA A 132 12.57 3.65 -5.72
N TRP A 133 12.63 3.43 -7.03
CA TRP A 133 13.90 3.41 -7.76
C TRP A 133 14.61 4.76 -7.76
N LEU A 134 13.89 5.84 -8.11
CA LEU A 134 14.45 7.19 -8.25
C LEU A 134 14.86 7.83 -6.91
N ILE A 135 14.05 7.65 -5.86
CA ILE A 135 14.19 8.37 -4.60
C ILE A 135 14.93 7.54 -3.55
N LEU A 136 14.64 6.24 -3.44
CA LEU A 136 15.26 5.37 -2.44
C LEU A 136 16.55 4.71 -2.94
N GLY A 137 16.88 4.84 -4.24
CA GLY A 137 18.08 4.26 -4.84
C GLY A 137 18.12 2.73 -4.80
N GLN A 138 16.96 2.07 -4.72
CA GLN A 138 16.91 0.61 -4.65
C GLN A 138 17.44 -0.01 -5.95
N ALA A 139 18.48 -0.84 -5.84
CA ALA A 139 18.94 -1.67 -6.96
C ALA A 139 17.91 -2.77 -7.24
N ILE A 140 17.16 -2.62 -8.33
CA ILE A 140 16.13 -3.58 -8.73
C ILE A 140 16.81 -4.74 -9.47
N ALA A 141 16.80 -5.93 -8.86
CA ALA A 141 17.30 -7.13 -9.51
C ALA A 141 16.39 -7.49 -10.72
N PRO A 142 16.93 -8.06 -11.82
CA PRO A 142 16.13 -8.39 -13.02
C PRO A 142 14.90 -9.27 -12.73
N VAL A 143 14.98 -10.15 -11.73
CA VAL A 143 13.86 -10.99 -11.28
C VAL A 143 12.74 -10.19 -10.62
N GLN A 144 13.04 -9.07 -9.97
CA GLN A 144 12.05 -8.17 -9.39
C GLN A 144 11.31 -7.38 -10.47
N ILE A 145 11.99 -7.04 -11.57
CA ILE A 145 11.35 -6.45 -12.76
C ILE A 145 10.36 -7.44 -13.36
N ALA A 146 10.75 -8.71 -13.54
CA ALA A 146 9.83 -9.75 -14.02
C ALA A 146 8.65 -9.97 -13.06
N GLY A 147 8.90 -9.95 -11.75
CA GLY A 147 7.86 -10.02 -10.72
C GLY A 147 6.89 -8.85 -10.79
N ALA A 148 7.39 -7.62 -10.93
CA ALA A 148 6.60 -6.40 -11.07
C ALA A 148 5.77 -6.40 -12.35
N LEU A 149 6.37 -6.76 -13.49
CA LEU A 149 5.66 -6.88 -14.77
C LEU A 149 4.53 -7.90 -14.70
N LEU A 150 4.72 -9.03 -14.00
CA LEU A 150 3.67 -10.03 -13.81
C LEU A 150 2.53 -9.49 -12.96
N VAL A 151 2.82 -8.78 -11.86
CA VAL A 151 1.79 -8.16 -11.01
C VAL A 151 1.00 -7.11 -11.79
N VAL A 152 1.69 -6.18 -12.46
CA VAL A 152 1.08 -5.14 -13.29
C VAL A 152 0.26 -5.76 -14.42
N GLY A 153 0.80 -6.78 -15.10
CA GLY A 153 0.09 -7.50 -16.17
C GLY A 153 -1.19 -8.18 -15.67
N ALA A 154 -1.13 -8.88 -14.53
CA ALA A 154 -2.30 -9.52 -13.93
C ALA A 154 -3.37 -8.49 -13.56
N VAL A 155 -2.94 -7.39 -12.94
CA VAL A 155 -3.80 -6.29 -12.55
C VAL A 155 -4.46 -5.63 -13.76
N MET A 156 -3.71 -5.37 -14.83
CA MET A 156 -4.24 -4.83 -16.09
C MET A 156 -5.26 -5.79 -16.71
N VAL A 157 -4.96 -7.09 -16.78
CA VAL A 157 -5.89 -8.10 -17.32
C VAL A 157 -7.17 -8.18 -16.50
N LEU A 158 -7.09 -8.15 -15.17
CA LEU A 158 -8.25 -8.10 -14.28
C LEU A 158 -9.04 -6.80 -14.43
N GLY A 159 -8.37 -5.67 -14.59
CA GLY A 159 -9.00 -4.37 -14.81
C GLY A 159 -9.67 -4.22 -16.18
N LEU A 160 -9.12 -4.87 -17.21
CA LEU A 160 -9.65 -4.88 -18.58
C LEU A 160 -10.74 -5.94 -18.80
N ARG A 161 -10.84 -6.95 -17.92
CA ARG A 161 -11.96 -7.90 -17.93
C ARG A 161 -13.24 -7.18 -17.53
N ARG A 162 -14.00 -6.75 -18.54
CA ARG A 162 -15.37 -6.27 -18.39
C ARG A 162 -16.18 -7.31 -17.60
N ARG A 163 -16.86 -6.85 -16.54
CA ARG A 163 -17.93 -7.61 -15.90
C ARG A 163 -19.00 -7.87 -16.96
N THR A 164 -19.09 -9.11 -17.42
CA THR A 164 -20.30 -9.66 -18.03
C THR A 164 -21.38 -9.79 -16.98
#